data_AF-V2ZIP3-F1
#
_entry.id   AF-V2ZIP3-F1
#
_cell.length_a   1.000
_cell.length_b   1.000
_cell.length_c   1.000
_cell.angle_alpha   90.00
_cell.angle_beta   90.00
_cell.angle_gamma   90.00
#
_symmetry.space_group_name_H-M   'P 1'
#
loop_
_entity.id
_entity.type
_entity.pdbx_description
1 polymer ?
#
loop_
_entity_poly.entity_id
_entity_poly.type
_entity_poly.pdbx_seq_one_letter_code
_entity_poly.pdbx_strand_id
1 'polypeptide(L)'
;MFGLFGKKETPSPEERLADLQRKGDWAGLAKAYYELGVGAMDKGDLNRAQLWLHRADTIYSADDDVYDKVGEKLTDDCSDRIGILEEKEELLYNAVPAQIEEKADGLEDPQVRVWGLLSAARLVKLGERLAKLPGCEVLGQLAWAVDMMFKSFQTPPAQEEYQRLMDVCNALYELNGKAAYYTGEVEVPGGAPLQLFDLNGMMGTEQELNGYIDGHLRLIAALSQGAEELPIAESGAVGCALLPDYYVRTGSAKPEEAPRFKAELDRIWSDYDFVRSGLTWEAVGERLSKYKELDIFG
;
A
#
# COMPACT_ATOMS: atom_id res chain seq x y z
N MET A 1 33.08 -32.61 37.92
CA MET A 1 31.89 -31.78 37.64
C MET A 1 32.27 -30.73 36.61
N PHE A 2 32.08 -31.00 35.33
CA PHE A 2 32.17 -29.99 34.27
C PHE A 2 30.75 -29.71 33.80
N GLY A 3 30.20 -28.56 34.21
CA GLY A 3 28.91 -28.08 33.73
C GLY A 3 29.07 -27.63 32.28
N LEU A 4 28.39 -28.33 31.38
CA LEU A 4 28.17 -27.96 30.00
C LEU A 4 27.41 -26.62 29.96
N PHE A 5 28.12 -25.53 29.67
CA PHE A 5 27.49 -24.32 29.15
C PHE A 5 26.98 -24.64 27.75
N GLY A 6 25.70 -24.97 27.64
CA GLY A 6 25.03 -25.03 26.34
C GLY A 6 25.14 -23.66 25.66
N LYS A 7 25.70 -23.64 24.44
CA LYS A 7 25.63 -22.46 23.58
C LYS A 7 24.16 -22.08 23.44
N LYS A 8 23.79 -20.86 23.84
CA LYS A 8 22.48 -20.30 23.49
C LYS A 8 22.38 -20.33 21.97
N GLU A 9 21.36 -21.02 21.45
CA GLU A 9 21.04 -20.98 20.02
C GLU A 9 20.80 -19.54 19.61
N THR A 10 21.35 -19.15 18.46
CA THR A 10 21.10 -17.82 17.89
C THR A 10 19.64 -17.80 17.41
N PRO A 11 18.82 -16.85 17.88
CA PRO A 11 17.42 -16.78 17.46
C PRO A 11 17.32 -16.63 15.95
N SER A 12 16.27 -17.21 15.36
CA SER A 12 15.99 -17.00 13.93
C SER A 12 15.75 -15.51 13.64
N PRO A 13 15.88 -15.06 12.38
CA PRO A 13 15.49 -13.71 12.00
C PRO A 13 14.08 -13.33 12.47
N GLU A 14 13.12 -14.23 12.31
CA GLU A 14 11.72 -14.03 12.70
C GLU A 14 11.58 -13.87 14.23
N GLU A 15 12.26 -14.73 15.00
CA GLU A 15 12.28 -14.64 16.46
C GLU A 15 12.91 -13.34 16.95
N ARG A 16 13.98 -12.88 16.29
CA ARG A 16 14.62 -11.59 16.59
C ARG A 16 13.67 -10.42 16.31
N LEU A 17 13.02 -10.41 15.15
CA LEU A 17 12.07 -9.34 14.79
C LEU A 17 10.90 -9.26 15.77
N ALA A 18 10.30 -10.41 16.11
CA ALA A 18 9.20 -10.48 17.06
C ALA A 18 9.61 -10.01 18.48
N ASP A 19 10.82 -10.36 18.93
CA ASP A 19 11.33 -9.90 20.22
C ASP A 19 11.58 -8.38 20.25
N LEU A 20 12.12 -7.81 19.17
CA LEU A 20 12.33 -6.37 19.02
C LEU A 20 11.00 -5.60 19.04
N GLN A 21 10.00 -6.06 18.27
CA GLN A 21 8.65 -5.50 18.27
C GLN A 21 8.02 -5.57 19.67
N ARG A 22 8.10 -6.71 20.35
CA ARG A 22 7.55 -6.90 21.71
C ARG A 22 8.20 -5.96 22.73
N LYS A 23 9.49 -5.65 22.56
CA LYS A 23 10.24 -4.73 23.42
C LYS A 23 10.00 -3.25 23.08
N GLY A 24 9.38 -2.94 21.94
CA GLY A 24 9.29 -1.58 21.41
C GLY A 24 10.67 -1.02 21.02
N ASP A 25 11.62 -1.87 20.66
CA ASP A 25 12.96 -1.45 20.22
C ASP A 25 12.94 -1.15 18.72
N TRP A 26 12.37 0.01 18.35
CA TRP A 26 12.18 0.41 16.95
C TRP A 26 13.50 0.65 16.21
N ALA A 27 14.50 1.22 16.89
CA ALA A 27 15.83 1.39 16.31
C ALA A 27 16.51 0.03 16.06
N GLY A 28 16.38 -0.92 16.99
CA GLY A 28 16.85 -2.29 16.79
C GLY A 28 16.10 -3.02 15.68
N LEU A 29 14.79 -2.79 15.56
CA LEU A 29 13.94 -3.34 14.51
C LEU A 29 14.31 -2.82 13.12
N ALA A 30 14.48 -1.50 12.97
CA ALA A 30 14.93 -0.88 11.72
C ALA A 30 16.30 -1.43 11.28
N LYS A 31 17.26 -1.54 12.21
CA LYS A 31 18.57 -2.15 11.95
C LYS A 31 18.46 -3.61 11.50
N ALA A 32 17.59 -4.39 12.14
CA ALA A 32 17.38 -5.79 11.78
C ALA A 32 16.75 -5.93 10.38
N TYR A 33 15.78 -5.09 10.03
CA TYR A 33 15.22 -5.06 8.67
C TYR A 33 16.26 -4.64 7.64
N TYR A 34 17.05 -3.60 7.91
CA TYR A 34 18.15 -3.20 7.03
C TYR A 34 19.13 -4.35 6.79
N GLU A 35 19.57 -5.06 7.84
CA GLU A 35 20.46 -6.23 7.71
C GLU A 35 19.85 -7.33 6.83
N LEU A 36 18.54 -7.58 6.93
CA LEU A 36 17.83 -8.54 6.09
C LEU A 36 17.75 -8.08 4.63
N GLY A 37 17.52 -6.79 4.41
CA GLY A 37 17.47 -6.17 3.10
C GLY A 37 18.81 -6.24 2.37
N VAL A 38 19.90 -5.84 3.05
CA VAL A 38 21.28 -5.98 2.53
C VAL A 38 21.59 -7.44 2.20
N GLY A 39 21.29 -8.36 3.12
CA GLY A 39 21.54 -9.79 2.90
C GLY A 39 20.71 -10.40 1.77
N ALA A 40 19.52 -9.85 1.47
CA ALA A 40 18.72 -10.24 0.31
C ALA A 40 19.30 -9.68 -1.00
N MET A 41 19.73 -8.42 -0.98
CA MET A 41 20.39 -7.76 -2.11
C MET A 41 21.68 -8.49 -2.52
N ASP A 42 22.52 -8.87 -1.55
CA ASP A 42 23.76 -9.64 -1.78
C ASP A 42 23.52 -11.01 -2.43
N LYS A 43 22.32 -11.58 -2.22
CA LYS A 43 21.91 -12.87 -2.81
C LYS A 43 21.17 -12.71 -4.14
N GLY A 44 20.91 -11.49 -4.57
CA GLY A 44 20.08 -11.18 -5.75
C GLY A 44 18.57 -11.41 -5.54
N ASP A 45 18.10 -11.55 -4.30
CA ASP A 45 16.67 -11.64 -3.98
C ASP A 45 16.08 -10.22 -3.83
N LEU A 46 15.94 -9.54 -4.98
CA LEU A 46 15.62 -8.11 -5.01
C LEU A 46 14.23 -7.79 -4.45
N ASN A 47 13.26 -8.68 -4.60
CA ASN A 47 11.94 -8.49 -3.99
C ASN A 47 12.02 -8.48 -2.45
N ARG A 48 12.81 -9.39 -1.85
CA ARG A 48 13.04 -9.36 -0.40
C ARG A 48 13.91 -8.18 0.03
N ALA A 49 14.84 -7.74 -0.82
CA ALA A 49 15.61 -6.53 -0.55
C ALA A 49 14.67 -5.30 -0.47
N GLN A 50 13.77 -5.15 -1.44
CA GLN A 50 12.74 -4.10 -1.46
C GLN A 50 11.91 -4.12 -0.18
N LEU A 51 11.30 -5.27 0.14
CA LEU A 51 10.47 -5.43 1.34
C LEU A 51 11.21 -4.97 2.61
N TRP A 52 12.42 -5.47 2.84
CA TRP A 52 13.09 -5.24 4.11
C TRP A 52 13.76 -3.86 4.22
N LEU A 53 14.31 -3.33 3.12
CA LEU A 53 14.89 -1.99 3.14
C LEU A 53 13.82 -0.92 3.32
N HIS A 54 12.69 -1.00 2.61
CA HIS A 54 11.59 -0.05 2.81
C HIS A 54 10.97 -0.16 4.21
N ARG A 55 10.90 -1.35 4.81
CA ARG A 55 10.47 -1.47 6.21
C ARG A 55 11.44 -0.82 7.20
N ALA A 56 12.74 -0.87 6.93
CA ALA A 56 13.71 -0.13 7.74
C ALA A 56 13.48 1.38 7.60
N ASP A 57 13.35 1.84 6.35
CA ASP A 57 13.12 3.25 6.01
C ASP A 57 11.88 3.83 6.66
N THR A 58 10.73 3.17 6.48
CA THR A 58 9.47 3.63 7.09
C THR A 58 9.57 3.78 8.61
N ILE A 59 10.30 2.88 9.29
CA ILE A 59 10.42 2.95 10.76
C ILE A 59 11.31 4.11 11.20
N TYR A 60 12.50 4.27 10.61
CA TYR A 60 13.41 5.34 11.05
C TYR A 60 12.96 6.72 10.58
N SER A 61 12.25 6.81 9.45
CA SER A 61 11.74 8.07 8.91
C SER A 61 10.49 8.58 9.65
N ALA A 62 9.82 7.72 10.42
CA ALA A 62 8.62 8.09 11.17
C ALA A 62 8.91 8.78 12.52
N ASP A 63 10.13 8.70 13.05
CA ASP A 63 10.47 9.18 14.40
C ASP A 63 11.94 9.62 14.51
N ASP A 64 12.16 10.90 14.82
CA ASP A 64 13.50 11.51 14.92
C ASP A 64 14.41 10.81 15.95
N ASP A 65 13.86 10.35 17.09
CA ASP A 65 14.65 9.64 18.10
C ASP A 65 15.08 8.25 17.60
N VAL A 66 14.27 7.63 16.73
CA VAL A 66 14.63 6.37 16.06
C VAL A 66 15.70 6.64 15.00
N TYR A 67 15.52 7.67 14.17
CA TYR A 67 16.50 8.10 13.18
C TYR A 67 17.89 8.32 13.81
N ASP A 68 17.97 9.10 14.88
CA ASP A 68 19.21 9.40 15.60
C ASP A 68 19.89 8.13 16.15
N LYS A 69 19.12 7.17 16.66
CA LYS A 69 19.64 5.90 17.19
C LYS A 69 20.09 4.95 16.08
N VAL A 70 19.45 5.00 14.92
CA VAL A 70 19.84 4.24 13.74
C VAL A 70 21.15 4.78 13.18
N GLY A 71 21.22 6.10 13.00
CA GLY A 71 22.39 6.86 12.61
C GLY A 71 22.56 7.03 11.10
N GLU A 72 23.03 8.22 10.71
CA GLU A 72 23.15 8.68 9.31
C GLU A 72 23.80 7.67 8.37
N LYS A 73 24.88 7.01 8.82
CA LYS A 73 25.59 6.04 7.98
C LYS A 73 24.68 4.91 7.48
N LEU A 74 23.77 4.42 8.31
CA LEU A 74 22.86 3.34 7.93
C LEU A 74 21.71 3.88 7.08
N THR A 75 21.15 5.04 7.45
CA THR A 75 20.03 5.65 6.71
C THR A 75 20.47 6.05 5.30
N ASP A 76 21.67 6.60 5.14
CA ASP A 76 22.26 6.95 3.83
C ASP A 76 22.47 5.69 2.97
N ASP A 77 23.10 4.64 3.53
CA ASP A 77 23.31 3.37 2.79
C ASP A 77 21.98 2.68 2.45
N CYS A 78 20.98 2.77 3.33
CA CYS A 78 19.64 2.26 3.07
C CYS A 78 18.97 3.00 1.90
N SER A 79 19.04 4.34 1.90
CA SER A 79 18.51 5.18 0.83
C SER A 79 19.21 4.92 -0.51
N ASP A 80 20.53 4.82 -0.52
CA ASP A 80 21.31 4.48 -1.73
C ASP A 80 20.88 3.13 -2.32
N ARG A 81 20.63 2.12 -1.47
CA ARG A 81 20.18 0.80 -1.92
C ARG A 81 18.75 0.80 -2.43
N ILE A 82 17.86 1.56 -1.79
CA ILE A 82 16.49 1.77 -2.27
C ILE A 82 16.55 2.39 -3.67
N GLY A 83 17.37 3.44 -3.88
CA GLY A 83 17.55 4.04 -5.20
C GLY A 83 18.04 3.05 -6.26
N ILE A 84 18.97 2.14 -5.92
CA ILE A 84 19.40 1.07 -6.83
C ILE A 84 18.24 0.11 -7.20
N LEU A 85 17.32 -0.15 -6.28
CA LEU A 85 16.16 -1.00 -6.54
C LEU A 85 15.10 -0.30 -7.38
N GLU A 86 14.87 0.99 -7.17
CA GLU A 86 13.97 1.83 -7.98
C GLU A 86 14.40 1.88 -9.46
N GLU A 87 15.71 1.80 -9.75
CA GLU A 87 16.25 1.72 -11.11
C GLU A 87 16.03 0.35 -11.80
N LYS A 88 15.52 -0.67 -11.09
CA LYS A 88 15.28 -2.01 -11.67
C LYS A 88 13.90 -2.10 -12.32
N GLU A 89 13.82 -1.74 -13.59
CA GLU A 89 12.57 -1.77 -14.36
C GLU A 89 11.86 -3.14 -14.33
N GLU A 90 12.60 -4.24 -14.23
CA GLU A 90 12.05 -5.60 -14.17
C GLU A 90 11.49 -6.00 -12.79
N LEU A 91 11.82 -5.24 -11.75
CA LEU A 91 11.34 -5.50 -10.40
C LEU A 91 9.83 -5.27 -10.38
N LEU A 92 9.10 -6.21 -9.78
CA LEU A 92 7.62 -6.15 -9.73
C LEU A 92 7.11 -4.79 -9.22
N TYR A 93 7.84 -4.24 -8.24
CA TYR A 93 7.58 -2.97 -7.60
C TYR A 93 7.65 -1.75 -8.54
N ASN A 94 8.36 -1.87 -9.67
CA ASN A 94 8.52 -0.80 -10.65
C ASN A 94 7.79 -1.14 -11.97
N ALA A 95 7.84 -2.41 -12.38
CA ALA A 95 7.28 -2.89 -13.64
C ALA A 95 5.76 -2.71 -13.72
N VAL A 96 5.04 -2.91 -12.60
CA VAL A 96 3.57 -2.81 -12.60
C VAL A 96 3.10 -1.35 -12.61
N PRO A 97 3.63 -0.44 -11.77
CA PRO A 97 3.31 0.99 -11.86
C PRO A 97 3.63 1.57 -13.22
N ALA A 98 4.80 1.26 -13.79
CA ALA A 98 5.17 1.72 -15.13
C ALA A 98 4.16 1.26 -16.19
N GLN A 99 3.69 0.02 -16.14
CA GLN A 99 2.63 -0.47 -17.04
C GLN A 99 1.27 0.20 -16.81
N ILE A 100 0.96 0.57 -15.57
CA ILE A 100 -0.26 1.31 -15.25
C ILE A 100 -0.17 2.73 -15.82
N GLU A 101 0.95 3.42 -15.63
CA GLU A 101 1.22 4.75 -16.16
C GLU A 101 1.17 4.77 -17.70
N GLU A 102 1.89 3.86 -18.36
CA GLU A 102 1.88 3.73 -19.83
C GLU A 102 0.45 3.53 -20.37
N LYS A 103 -0.37 2.74 -19.66
CA LYS A 103 -1.77 2.52 -20.04
C LYS A 103 -2.65 3.74 -19.78
N ALA A 104 -2.38 4.48 -18.70
CA ALA A 104 -3.12 5.68 -18.33
C ALA A 104 -2.92 6.80 -19.36
N ASP A 105 -1.76 6.92 -20.00
CA ASP A 105 -1.48 7.88 -21.07
C ASP A 105 -2.46 7.78 -22.26
N GLY A 106 -3.03 6.59 -22.48
CA GLY A 106 -4.01 6.33 -23.53
C GLY A 106 -5.46 6.59 -23.13
N LEU A 107 -5.73 7.09 -21.92
CA LEU A 107 -7.06 7.28 -21.36
C LEU A 107 -7.38 8.76 -21.14
N GLU A 108 -8.67 9.10 -21.22
CA GLU A 108 -9.19 10.39 -20.78
C GLU A 108 -9.25 10.45 -19.24
N ASP A 109 -9.18 11.65 -18.65
CA ASP A 109 -9.16 11.85 -17.20
C ASP A 109 -10.30 11.12 -16.44
N PRO A 110 -11.58 11.15 -16.89
CA PRO A 110 -12.63 10.37 -16.23
C PRO A 110 -12.37 8.86 -16.24
N GLN A 111 -11.75 8.33 -17.30
CA GLN A 111 -11.41 6.91 -17.39
C GLN A 111 -10.31 6.54 -16.41
N VAL A 112 -9.27 7.38 -16.30
CA VAL A 112 -8.19 7.22 -15.33
C VAL A 112 -8.74 7.21 -13.90
N ARG A 113 -9.57 8.20 -13.56
CA ARG A 113 -10.16 8.31 -12.22
C ARG A 113 -11.07 7.15 -11.87
N VAL A 114 -11.88 6.67 -12.81
CA VAL A 114 -12.71 5.47 -12.60
C VAL A 114 -11.84 4.22 -12.42
N TRP A 115 -10.74 4.09 -13.15
CA TRP A 115 -9.83 2.95 -12.99
C TRP A 115 -9.20 2.90 -11.59
N GLY A 116 -8.76 4.05 -11.07
CA GLY A 116 -8.33 4.19 -9.68
C GLY A 116 -9.45 3.85 -8.68
N LEU A 117 -10.68 4.32 -8.93
CA LEU A 117 -11.84 4.08 -8.07
C LEU A 117 -12.18 2.60 -7.92
N LEU A 118 -12.10 1.87 -9.04
CA LEU A 118 -12.34 0.42 -9.07
C LEU A 118 -11.31 -0.33 -8.20
N SER A 119 -10.05 0.15 -8.20
CA SER A 119 -8.98 -0.42 -7.37
C SER A 119 -9.21 -0.15 -5.88
N ALA A 120 -9.55 1.09 -5.51
CA ALA A 120 -9.93 1.43 -4.14
C ALA A 120 -11.15 0.61 -3.65
N ALA A 121 -12.12 0.34 -4.53
CA ALA A 121 -13.30 -0.46 -4.18
C ALA A 121 -12.96 -1.90 -3.77
N ARG A 122 -11.93 -2.52 -4.38
CA ARG A 122 -11.52 -3.90 -4.03
C ARG A 122 -10.85 -4.01 -2.66
N LEU A 123 -10.36 -2.89 -2.12
CA LEU A 123 -9.79 -2.84 -0.78
C LEU A 123 -10.83 -2.74 0.33
N VAL A 124 -12.12 -2.56 0.04
CA VAL A 124 -13.15 -2.30 1.05
C VAL A 124 -13.23 -3.40 2.12
N LYS A 125 -13.33 -4.68 1.73
CA LYS A 125 -13.40 -5.78 2.71
C LYS A 125 -12.12 -5.92 3.52
N LEU A 126 -10.97 -5.64 2.90
CA LEU A 126 -9.72 -5.62 3.64
C LEU A 126 -9.68 -4.44 4.63
N GLY A 127 -10.09 -3.25 4.20
CA GLY A 127 -10.17 -2.07 5.04
C GLY A 127 -11.08 -2.26 6.25
N GLU A 128 -12.24 -2.92 6.08
CA GLU A 128 -13.14 -3.31 7.18
C GLU A 128 -12.47 -4.23 8.22
N ARG A 129 -11.56 -5.12 7.78
CA ARG A 129 -10.80 -6.00 8.68
C ARG A 129 -9.73 -5.22 9.42
N LEU A 130 -8.93 -4.45 8.69
CA LEU A 130 -7.83 -3.66 9.24
C LEU A 130 -8.33 -2.55 10.18
N ALA A 131 -9.52 -2.00 9.93
CA ALA A 131 -10.14 -0.98 10.79
C ALA A 131 -10.45 -1.45 12.22
N LYS A 132 -10.38 -2.75 12.48
CA LYS A 132 -10.51 -3.32 13.84
C LYS A 132 -9.24 -3.14 14.67
N LEU A 133 -8.11 -2.85 14.02
CA LEU A 133 -6.87 -2.52 14.70
C LEU A 133 -6.95 -1.09 15.26
N PRO A 134 -6.57 -0.87 16.53
CA PRO A 134 -6.58 0.46 17.11
C PRO A 134 -5.77 1.47 16.29
N GLY A 135 -6.37 2.62 15.97
CA GLY A 135 -5.71 3.69 15.21
C GLY A 135 -5.79 3.54 13.68
N CYS A 136 -6.44 2.48 13.19
CA CYS A 136 -6.58 2.14 11.77
C CYS A 136 -8.02 2.32 11.25
N GLU A 137 -8.91 2.95 12.03
CA GLU A 137 -10.35 3.03 11.79
C GLU A 137 -10.71 3.71 10.45
N VAL A 138 -9.81 4.59 9.95
CA VAL A 138 -9.95 5.25 8.64
C VAL A 138 -10.10 4.26 7.49
N LEU A 139 -9.45 3.10 7.55
CA LEU A 139 -9.53 2.06 6.51
C LEU A 139 -10.96 1.50 6.38
N GLY A 140 -11.77 1.60 7.43
CA GLY A 140 -13.18 1.21 7.41
C GLY A 140 -14.09 2.21 6.69
N GLN A 141 -13.56 3.39 6.33
CA GLN A 141 -14.30 4.44 5.62
C GLN A 141 -14.24 4.28 4.10
N LEU A 142 -13.44 3.33 3.57
CA LEU A 142 -13.24 3.17 2.12
C LEU A 142 -14.54 2.93 1.35
N ALA A 143 -15.48 2.14 1.90
CA ALA A 143 -16.78 1.91 1.26
C ALA A 143 -17.54 3.23 1.01
N TRP A 144 -17.58 4.08 2.04
CA TRP A 144 -18.24 5.38 1.95
C TRP A 144 -17.47 6.34 1.04
N ALA A 145 -16.14 6.37 1.13
CA ALA A 145 -15.30 7.25 0.30
C ALA A 145 -15.48 6.92 -1.20
N VAL A 146 -15.47 5.62 -1.55
CA VAL A 146 -15.72 5.15 -2.92
C VAL A 146 -17.10 5.59 -3.42
N ASP A 147 -18.15 5.41 -2.61
CA ASP A 147 -19.51 5.81 -2.99
C ASP A 147 -19.65 7.34 -3.16
N MET A 148 -19.00 8.10 -2.28
CA MET A 148 -19.02 9.57 -2.36
C MET A 148 -18.30 10.04 -3.63
N MET A 149 -17.07 9.57 -3.87
CA MET A 149 -16.31 9.91 -5.07
C MET A 149 -17.09 9.53 -6.34
N PHE A 150 -17.67 8.33 -6.38
CA PHE A 150 -18.51 7.90 -7.50
C PHE A 150 -19.71 8.84 -7.77
N LYS A 151 -20.45 9.21 -6.71
CA LYS A 151 -21.58 10.14 -6.79
C LYS A 151 -21.12 11.52 -7.29
N SER A 152 -19.94 11.98 -6.85
CA SER A 152 -19.44 13.33 -7.14
C SER A 152 -19.09 13.56 -8.61
N PHE A 153 -18.83 12.51 -9.40
CA PHE A 153 -18.69 12.63 -10.86
C PHE A 153 -19.99 13.05 -11.56
N GLN A 154 -21.13 12.82 -10.93
CA GLN A 154 -22.46 13.04 -11.53
C GLN A 154 -23.15 14.25 -10.94
N THR A 155 -22.96 14.50 -9.64
CA THR A 155 -23.59 15.61 -8.91
C THR A 155 -22.60 16.21 -7.92
N PRO A 156 -22.48 17.55 -7.83
CA PRO A 156 -21.64 18.18 -6.80
C PRO A 156 -21.99 17.67 -5.39
N PRO A 157 -20.99 17.30 -4.57
CA PRO A 157 -21.25 16.81 -3.21
C PRO A 157 -21.68 17.94 -2.28
N ALA A 158 -22.32 17.59 -1.16
CA ALA A 158 -22.53 18.53 -0.08
C ALA A 158 -21.20 18.92 0.59
N GLN A 159 -21.14 20.11 1.21
CA GLN A 159 -19.92 20.57 1.90
C GLN A 159 -19.47 19.61 3.01
N GLU A 160 -20.41 19.01 3.73
CA GLU A 160 -20.10 18.02 4.78
C GLU A 160 -19.53 16.71 4.20
N GLU A 161 -20.01 16.29 3.03
CA GLU A 161 -19.46 15.12 2.32
C GLU A 161 -18.03 15.40 1.86
N TYR A 162 -17.77 16.60 1.29
CA TYR A 162 -16.42 17.03 0.90
C TYR A 162 -15.46 17.06 2.10
N GLN A 163 -15.88 17.66 3.22
CA GLN A 163 -15.05 17.74 4.42
C GLN A 163 -14.73 16.34 4.97
N ARG A 164 -15.72 15.43 5.03
CA ARG A 164 -15.48 14.07 5.51
C ARG A 164 -14.50 13.30 4.61
N LEU A 165 -14.52 13.51 3.30
CA LEU A 165 -13.55 12.88 2.39
C LEU A 165 -12.15 13.45 2.59
N MET A 166 -12.02 14.75 2.86
CA MET A 166 -10.76 15.37 3.26
C MET A 166 -10.23 14.78 4.57
N ASP A 167 -11.08 14.54 5.55
CA ASP A 167 -10.68 13.92 6.82
C ASP A 167 -10.18 12.47 6.60
N VAL A 168 -10.85 11.70 5.71
CA VAL A 168 -10.38 10.37 5.30
C VAL A 168 -9.02 10.47 4.60
N CYS A 169 -8.85 11.43 3.69
CA CYS A 169 -7.60 11.68 2.98
C CYS A 169 -6.44 11.91 3.95
N ASN A 170 -6.60 12.85 4.89
CA ASN A 170 -5.57 13.19 5.88
C ASN A 170 -5.26 12.01 6.82
N ALA A 171 -6.28 11.29 7.27
CA ALA A 171 -6.08 10.16 8.17
C ALA A 171 -5.37 8.96 7.50
N LEU A 172 -5.49 8.80 6.17
CA LEU A 172 -4.70 7.84 5.39
C LEU A 172 -3.23 8.25 5.32
N TYR A 173 -2.95 9.53 5.05
CA TYR A 173 -1.58 10.07 5.01
C TYR A 173 -0.83 9.84 6.33
N GLU A 174 -1.50 10.06 7.46
CA GLU A 174 -0.92 9.91 8.79
C GLU A 174 -0.74 8.45 9.24
N LEU A 175 -1.26 7.48 8.50
CA LEU A 175 -1.36 6.10 8.98
C LEU A 175 0.02 5.44 9.14
N ASN A 176 0.96 5.67 8.23
CA ASN A 176 2.30 5.06 8.26
C ASN A 176 3.19 5.58 9.41
N GLY A 177 2.87 6.75 9.97
CA GLY A 177 3.53 7.30 11.17
C GLY A 177 3.04 6.70 12.50
N LYS A 178 1.99 5.86 12.48
CA LYS A 178 1.43 5.27 13.71
C LYS A 178 2.11 3.95 14.04
N ALA A 179 2.33 3.69 15.33
CA ALA A 179 2.92 2.43 15.78
C ALA A 179 2.12 1.17 15.37
N ALA A 180 0.79 1.31 15.22
CA ALA A 180 -0.06 0.23 14.72
C ALA A 180 0.34 -0.21 13.30
N TYR A 181 0.90 0.69 12.48
CA TYR A 181 1.29 0.40 11.10
C TYR A 181 2.32 -0.73 11.01
N TYR A 182 3.33 -0.73 11.88
CA TYR A 182 4.39 -1.75 11.89
C TYR A 182 4.21 -2.85 12.95
N THR A 183 3.05 -2.92 13.63
CA THR A 183 2.77 -3.93 14.68
C THR A 183 1.43 -4.65 14.55
N GLY A 184 0.45 -4.04 13.89
CA GLY A 184 -0.88 -4.62 13.75
C GLY A 184 -0.91 -5.74 12.73
N GLU A 185 -1.69 -6.79 12.99
CA GLU A 185 -1.94 -7.86 12.05
C GLU A 185 -3.37 -8.39 12.14
N VAL A 186 -3.87 -8.91 11.03
CA VAL A 186 -5.19 -9.54 10.93
C VAL A 186 -5.07 -10.92 10.29
N GLU A 187 -5.94 -11.83 10.72
CA GLU A 187 -6.01 -13.18 10.16
C GLU A 187 -6.40 -13.16 8.68
N VAL A 188 -5.73 -14.01 7.89
CA VAL A 188 -6.03 -14.26 6.48
C VAL A 188 -6.45 -15.72 6.31
N PRO A 189 -7.64 -16.00 5.73
CA PRO A 189 -8.07 -17.37 5.50
C PRO A 189 -7.03 -18.19 4.69
N GLY A 190 -6.57 -19.29 5.27
CA GLY A 190 -5.66 -20.23 4.62
C GLY A 190 -4.23 -19.71 4.36
N GLY A 191 -3.81 -18.62 5.01
CA GLY A 191 -2.48 -18.05 4.86
C GLY A 191 -1.89 -17.56 6.20
N ALA A 192 -0.67 -17.01 6.15
CA ALA A 192 -0.12 -16.29 7.30
C ALA A 192 -0.90 -14.99 7.53
N PRO A 193 -0.94 -14.46 8.77
CA PRO A 193 -1.58 -13.18 9.06
C PRO A 193 -1.05 -12.07 8.16
N LEU A 194 -1.94 -11.18 7.72
CA LEU A 194 -1.58 -9.95 7.04
C LEU A 194 -1.14 -8.94 8.09
N GLN A 195 0.09 -8.45 7.98
CA GLN A 195 0.57 -7.34 8.79
C GLN A 195 0.08 -6.05 8.14
N LEU A 196 -0.33 -5.07 8.94
CA LEU A 196 -0.66 -3.74 8.40
C LEU A 196 0.56 -3.16 7.65
N PHE A 197 1.77 -3.55 8.05
CA PHE A 197 3.01 -3.17 7.39
C PHE A 197 3.18 -3.78 5.98
N ASP A 198 2.35 -4.74 5.58
CA ASP A 198 2.31 -5.25 4.20
C ASP A 198 1.64 -4.26 3.24
N LEU A 199 0.99 -3.21 3.77
CA LEU A 199 0.51 -2.09 2.96
C LEU A 199 1.67 -1.26 2.40
N ASN A 200 2.88 -1.35 2.98
CA ASN A 200 4.04 -0.52 2.63
C ASN A 200 4.61 -0.81 1.23
N GLY A 201 4.23 -1.92 0.61
CA GLY A 201 4.71 -2.27 -0.71
C GLY A 201 4.34 -1.21 -1.76
N MET A 202 5.12 -1.15 -2.84
CA MET A 202 5.02 -0.12 -3.88
C MET A 202 5.34 1.26 -3.29
N MET A 203 4.39 2.19 -3.27
CA MET A 203 4.48 3.52 -2.66
C MET A 203 3.75 3.60 -1.31
N GLY A 204 3.28 2.48 -0.77
CA GLY A 204 2.38 2.43 0.38
C GLY A 204 0.92 2.54 -0.05
N THR A 205 0.11 1.51 0.22
CA THR A 205 -1.31 1.42 -0.16
C THR A 205 -2.11 2.61 0.37
N GLU A 206 -1.88 2.99 1.62
CA GLU A 206 -2.53 4.15 2.24
C GLU A 206 -2.09 5.48 1.61
N GLN A 207 -0.83 5.60 1.16
CA GLN A 207 -0.32 6.79 0.49
C GLN A 207 -0.85 6.89 -0.93
N GLU A 208 -0.92 5.78 -1.67
CA GLU A 208 -1.54 5.77 -3.00
C GLU A 208 -3.04 6.11 -2.92
N LEU A 209 -3.76 5.60 -1.91
CA LEU A 209 -5.15 5.98 -1.65
C LEU A 209 -5.28 7.45 -1.23
N ASN A 210 -4.36 7.97 -0.42
CA ASN A 210 -4.31 9.38 -0.06
C ASN A 210 -4.15 10.26 -1.31
N GLY A 211 -3.13 10.03 -2.13
CA GLY A 211 -2.87 10.80 -3.35
C GLY A 211 -4.05 10.71 -4.33
N TYR A 212 -4.65 9.53 -4.48
CA TYR A 212 -5.85 9.35 -5.30
C TYR A 212 -7.04 10.19 -4.80
N ILE A 213 -7.33 10.15 -3.49
CA ILE A 213 -8.42 10.93 -2.89
C ILE A 213 -8.13 12.43 -2.96
N ASP A 214 -6.89 12.86 -2.71
CA ASP A 214 -6.48 14.27 -2.81
C ASP A 214 -6.67 14.80 -4.24
N GLY A 215 -6.18 14.06 -5.24
CA GLY A 215 -6.38 14.39 -6.65
C GLY A 215 -7.87 14.48 -7.04
N HIS A 216 -8.75 13.71 -6.39
CA HIS A 216 -10.20 13.79 -6.58
C HIS A 216 -10.84 14.99 -5.85
N LEU A 217 -10.39 15.30 -4.63
CA LEU A 217 -10.81 16.51 -3.90
C LEU A 217 -10.46 17.79 -4.67
N ARG A 218 -9.26 17.86 -5.25
CA ARG A 218 -8.84 18.99 -6.11
C ARG A 218 -9.75 19.16 -7.32
N LEU A 219 -10.17 18.05 -7.95
CA LEU A 219 -11.15 18.09 -9.05
C LEU A 219 -12.49 18.68 -8.61
N ILE A 220 -13.04 18.18 -7.49
CA ILE A 220 -14.31 18.69 -6.94
C ILE A 220 -14.20 20.19 -6.65
N ALA A 221 -13.10 20.62 -6.04
CA ALA A 221 -12.85 22.02 -5.72
C ALA A 221 -12.81 22.89 -6.99
N ALA A 222 -12.05 22.47 -8.02
CA ALA A 222 -11.96 23.19 -9.29
C ALA A 222 -13.32 23.31 -10.00
N LEU A 223 -14.09 22.22 -10.05
CA LEU A 223 -15.44 22.20 -10.60
C LEU A 223 -16.39 23.14 -9.86
N SER A 224 -16.32 23.18 -8.52
CA SER A 224 -17.15 24.06 -7.69
C SER A 224 -16.87 25.55 -7.92
N GLN A 225 -15.64 25.87 -8.34
CA GLN A 225 -15.20 27.24 -8.62
C GLN A 225 -15.44 27.64 -10.09
N GLY A 226 -15.90 26.71 -10.92
CA GLY A 226 -16.06 26.95 -12.36
C GLY A 226 -14.72 27.15 -13.08
N ALA A 227 -13.67 26.48 -12.63
CA ALA A 227 -12.34 26.57 -13.24
C ALA A 227 -12.37 26.17 -14.73
N GLU A 228 -11.66 26.91 -15.57
CA GLU A 228 -11.53 26.63 -17.01
C GLU A 228 -10.62 25.43 -17.28
N GLU A 229 -9.56 25.28 -16.49
CA GLU A 229 -8.64 24.14 -16.53
C GLU A 229 -8.86 23.27 -15.29
N LEU A 230 -9.10 21.98 -15.50
CA LEU A 230 -9.31 21.01 -14.43
C LEU A 230 -8.00 20.27 -14.12
N PRO A 231 -7.75 19.94 -12.83
CA PRO A 231 -6.61 19.12 -12.48
C PRO A 231 -6.74 17.74 -13.11
N ILE A 232 -5.67 17.29 -13.75
CA ILE A 232 -5.55 15.93 -14.26
C ILE A 232 -5.28 14.97 -13.09
N ALA A 233 -5.74 13.72 -13.22
CA ALA A 233 -5.38 12.67 -12.28
C ALA A 233 -3.86 12.50 -12.21
N GLU A 234 -3.31 12.53 -11.00
CA GLU A 234 -1.86 12.40 -10.76
C GLU A 234 -1.35 10.97 -10.98
N SER A 235 -2.24 9.97 -10.93
CA SER A 235 -1.90 8.57 -11.17
C SER A 235 -3.04 7.80 -11.83
N GLY A 236 -2.66 6.69 -12.47
CA GLY A 236 -3.54 5.74 -13.16
C GLY A 236 -4.44 4.91 -12.24
N ALA A 237 -4.41 3.59 -12.40
CA ALA A 237 -4.89 2.68 -11.37
C ALA A 237 -4.02 2.78 -10.10
N VAL A 238 -4.66 2.60 -8.95
CA VAL A 238 -3.99 2.48 -7.66
C VAL A 238 -3.54 1.01 -7.53
N GLY A 239 -2.24 0.72 -7.70
CA GLY A 239 -1.68 -0.64 -7.60
C GLY A 239 -1.83 -1.27 -6.21
N CYS A 240 -2.22 -0.47 -5.21
CA CYS A 240 -2.49 -0.78 -3.81
C CYS A 240 -3.12 -2.15 -3.49
N ALA A 241 -4.02 -2.68 -4.32
CA ALA A 241 -4.70 -3.95 -4.03
C ALA A 241 -3.81 -5.19 -4.24
N LEU A 242 -2.67 -5.04 -4.92
CA LEU A 242 -1.74 -6.15 -5.20
C LEU A 242 -1.01 -6.64 -3.94
N LEU A 243 -0.75 -5.77 -2.97
CA LEU A 243 -0.11 -6.10 -1.69
C LEU A 243 1.14 -6.99 -1.84
N PRO A 244 2.12 -6.62 -2.68
CA PRO A 244 3.27 -7.48 -3.00
C PRO A 244 4.05 -7.88 -1.75
N ASP A 245 4.19 -6.99 -0.77
CA ASP A 245 4.88 -7.24 0.49
C ASP A 245 4.30 -8.42 1.27
N TYR A 246 2.96 -8.60 1.26
CA TYR A 246 2.34 -9.76 1.87
C TYR A 246 2.87 -11.06 1.24
N TYR A 247 2.91 -11.13 -0.09
CA TYR A 247 3.36 -12.33 -0.80
C TYR A 247 4.88 -12.54 -0.69
N VAL A 248 5.68 -11.47 -0.72
CA VAL A 248 7.14 -11.56 -0.54
C VAL A 248 7.49 -12.01 0.88
N ARG A 249 6.77 -11.50 1.89
CA ARG A 249 7.01 -11.83 3.30
C ARG A 249 6.56 -13.24 3.65
N THR A 250 5.37 -13.64 3.19
CA THR A 250 4.74 -14.91 3.60
C THR A 250 5.03 -16.08 2.66
N GLY A 251 5.47 -15.78 1.44
CA GLY A 251 5.75 -16.76 0.39
C GLY A 251 7.20 -17.22 0.33
N SER A 252 7.39 -18.42 -0.19
CA SER A 252 8.70 -18.96 -0.57
C SER A 252 9.04 -18.76 -2.07
N ALA A 253 8.08 -18.26 -2.86
CA ALA A 253 8.18 -18.06 -4.31
C ALA A 253 7.84 -16.60 -4.71
N LYS A 254 8.07 -16.25 -5.97
CA LYS A 254 7.87 -14.89 -6.48
C LYS A 254 6.38 -14.49 -6.44
N PRO A 255 6.02 -13.24 -6.10
CA PRO A 255 4.62 -12.83 -5.95
C PRO A 255 3.75 -13.11 -7.17
N GLU A 256 4.28 -12.97 -8.38
CA GLU A 256 3.57 -13.21 -9.64
C GLU A 256 3.10 -14.67 -9.85
N GLU A 257 3.66 -15.61 -9.10
CA GLU A 257 3.25 -17.03 -9.12
C GLU A 257 2.10 -17.32 -8.15
N ALA A 258 1.79 -16.40 -7.23
CA ALA A 258 0.72 -16.57 -6.26
C ALA A 258 -0.66 -16.41 -6.94
N PRO A 259 -1.58 -17.39 -6.82
CA PRO A 259 -2.88 -17.33 -7.50
C PRO A 259 -3.71 -16.09 -7.15
N ARG A 260 -3.67 -15.65 -5.88
CA ARG A 260 -4.40 -14.45 -5.43
C ARG A 260 -3.81 -13.17 -6.01
N PHE A 261 -2.48 -13.06 -6.06
CA PHE A 261 -1.79 -11.94 -6.70
C PHE A 261 -2.13 -11.85 -8.18
N LYS A 262 -2.04 -12.98 -8.90
CA LYS A 262 -2.40 -13.05 -10.32
C LYS A 262 -3.87 -12.67 -10.56
N ALA A 263 -4.78 -13.16 -9.72
CA ALA A 263 -6.20 -12.81 -9.84
C ALA A 263 -6.45 -11.31 -9.67
N GLU A 264 -5.71 -10.64 -8.79
CA GLU A 264 -5.81 -9.19 -8.62
C GLU A 264 -5.18 -8.43 -9.81
N LEU A 265 -4.03 -8.87 -10.30
CA LEU A 265 -3.42 -8.31 -11.50
C LEU A 265 -4.34 -8.43 -12.74
N ASP A 266 -5.00 -9.58 -12.91
CA ASP A 266 -5.99 -9.79 -13.97
C ASP A 266 -7.20 -8.85 -13.83
N ARG A 267 -7.60 -8.49 -12.60
CA ARG A 267 -8.67 -7.49 -12.37
C ARG A 267 -8.25 -6.10 -12.79
N ILE A 268 -7.04 -5.67 -12.45
CA ILE A 268 -6.50 -4.37 -12.86
C ILE A 268 -6.55 -4.23 -14.38
N TRP A 269 -6.13 -5.26 -15.12
CA TRP A 269 -6.18 -5.25 -16.59
C TRP A 269 -7.60 -5.37 -17.16
N SER A 270 -8.47 -6.15 -16.52
CA SER A 270 -9.88 -6.21 -16.91
C SER A 270 -10.61 -4.88 -16.70
N ASP A 271 -10.18 -4.08 -15.71
CA ASP A 271 -10.71 -2.74 -15.48
C ASP A 271 -10.20 -1.76 -16.53
N TYR A 272 -8.92 -1.84 -16.92
CA TYR A 272 -8.37 -1.06 -18.02
C TYR A 272 -9.17 -1.26 -19.31
N ASP A 273 -9.41 -2.51 -19.70
CA ASP A 273 -10.20 -2.81 -20.90
C ASP A 273 -11.63 -2.28 -20.79
N PHE A 274 -12.21 -2.34 -19.60
CA PHE A 274 -13.55 -1.82 -19.33
C PHE A 274 -13.62 -0.30 -19.45
N VAL A 275 -12.71 0.45 -18.82
CA VAL A 275 -12.74 1.92 -18.88
C VAL A 275 -12.52 2.43 -20.31
N ARG A 276 -11.76 1.69 -21.13
CA ARG A 276 -11.54 1.99 -22.55
C ARG A 276 -12.74 1.66 -23.46
N SER A 277 -13.57 0.69 -23.08
CA SER A 277 -14.64 0.14 -23.93
C SER A 277 -15.91 1.01 -24.07
N GLY A 278 -15.94 2.17 -23.41
CA GLY A 278 -17.09 3.08 -23.37
C GLY A 278 -17.78 3.05 -22.01
N LEU A 279 -17.51 4.07 -21.18
CA LEU A 279 -18.03 4.16 -19.81
C LEU A 279 -19.50 4.57 -19.78
N THR A 280 -20.31 3.85 -19.00
CA THR A 280 -21.59 4.34 -18.50
C THR A 280 -21.57 4.33 -16.98
N TRP A 281 -22.16 5.35 -16.36
CA TRP A 281 -22.22 5.42 -14.89
C TRP A 281 -22.95 4.22 -14.28
N GLU A 282 -23.96 3.68 -14.95
CA GLU A 282 -24.65 2.44 -14.54
C GLU A 282 -23.67 1.25 -14.48
N ALA A 283 -22.90 1.00 -15.54
CA ALA A 283 -21.94 -0.10 -15.56
C ALA A 283 -20.82 0.07 -14.54
N VAL A 284 -20.35 1.30 -14.31
CA VAL A 284 -19.36 1.61 -13.25
C VAL A 284 -19.96 1.30 -11.89
N GLY A 285 -21.18 1.75 -11.59
CA GLY A 285 -21.86 1.50 -10.33
C GLY A 285 -22.08 0.01 -10.03
N GLU A 286 -22.45 -0.78 -11.05
CA GLU A 286 -22.56 -2.24 -10.91
C GLU A 286 -21.21 -2.89 -10.57
N ARG A 287 -20.13 -2.46 -11.24
CA ARG A 287 -18.79 -3.02 -11.02
C ARG A 287 -18.25 -2.65 -9.64
N LEU A 288 -18.41 -1.39 -9.22
CA LEU A 288 -18.07 -0.92 -7.88
C LEU A 288 -18.81 -1.74 -6.81
N SER A 289 -20.11 -1.95 -6.98
CA SER A 289 -20.91 -2.73 -6.02
C SER A 289 -20.37 -4.16 -5.85
N LYS A 290 -19.95 -4.81 -6.94
CA LYS A 290 -19.31 -6.14 -6.90
C LYS A 290 -17.95 -6.10 -6.20
N TYR A 291 -17.13 -5.08 -6.48
CA TYR A 291 -15.79 -4.96 -5.90
C TYR A 291 -15.80 -4.60 -4.42
N LYS A 292 -16.76 -3.82 -3.94
CA LYS A 292 -16.89 -3.56 -2.49
C LYS A 292 -17.24 -4.83 -1.69
N GLU A 293 -17.86 -5.82 -2.33
CA GLU A 293 -18.15 -7.12 -1.73
C GLU A 293 -17.03 -8.16 -1.95
N LEU A 294 -16.03 -7.84 -2.76
CA LEU A 294 -14.90 -8.73 -3.01
C LEU A 294 -13.99 -8.79 -1.79
N ASP A 295 -13.68 -10.01 -1.36
CA ASP A 295 -12.53 -10.26 -0.51
C ASP A 295 -11.35 -10.74 -1.36
N ILE A 296 -10.31 -9.92 -1.47
CA ILE A 296 -9.09 -10.25 -2.23
C ILE A 296 -8.30 -11.42 -1.61
N PHE A 297 -8.59 -11.78 -0.35
CA PHE A 297 -8.02 -12.94 0.32
C PHE A 297 -8.94 -14.18 0.35
N GLY A 298 -10.19 -14.08 -0.14
CA GLY A 298 -11.14 -15.20 -0.26
C GLY A 298 -11.96 -15.50 0.98
#